data_AF-A0A1V6RLK9-F1
#
_entry.id   AF-A0A1V6RLK9-F1
#
_cell.length_a   1.000
_cell.length_b   1.000
_cell.length_c   1.000
_cell.angle_alpha   90.00
_cell.angle_beta   90.00
_cell.angle_gamma   90.00
#
_symmetry.space_group_name_H-M   'P 1'
#
loop_
_entity.id
_entity.type
_entity.pdbx_description
1 polymer ?
#
loop_
_entity_poly.entity_id
_entity_poly.type
_entity_poly.pdbx_seq_one_letter_code
_entity_poly.pdbx_strand_id
1 'polypeptide(L)'
;MSTQDPEKADPTQATEPTPTMAEKPLPKQSFMSKVRLREPGQTAAFTHPVSHIKSADDTVVDFDGPDDPYRPINWSFWKKALTTILYGMTTMGATWASSIYSPAIPGIAKEFHIGEITATLGTSMLLFGFGLGPILWAPLSELYGRKKVVLVPYFISIMFSFATAVSKDVQSVMITRFFAGFFDGAPITNTGGVLADIWSPQQRGAAIVAYAMALVGGPVLGPIVGGAIVDSYLGWRWTEYITGILQLLMLTLGVIFLDETYPPALLVYKARRLRISTGNWALHARHEEIDYSLKDMADKYLFRPFRLLVTPICFFVALYASFVYGILYLSLASFPVEFQETRGWNPLVGNLPFLGILTGMILGAIVNLLNQKFYIKKFRANGNRAVPEARLPPMMLGSVFFSAGMFILGWTSPKNIFWLCPVIGAASMGLGFFTIFQSSLNYLVDTFTRFSASAIAVNTFLRSIFGGTFPLFATIMYRRMGVPWASSLLGFVGMALIPIPFVLYVYGPGIRARGKWSQPSAHGHKKPAIKSGESGLIKMCLYHNCPLHH
;
A
#
# COMPACT_ATOMS: atom_id res chain seq x y z
N MET A 1 -18.13 91.25 -21.58
CA MET A 1 -19.01 91.83 -20.54
C MET A 1 -19.93 90.71 -20.09
N SER A 2 -19.88 90.33 -18.80
CA SER A 2 -20.72 89.37 -18.06
C SER A 2 -20.62 87.88 -18.48
N THR A 3 -19.97 86.93 -17.79
CA THR A 3 -20.22 86.26 -16.48
C THR A 3 -21.63 85.70 -16.26
N GLN A 4 -21.79 84.36 -16.17
CA GLN A 4 -22.18 83.62 -14.95
C GLN A 4 -22.34 82.09 -15.16
N ASP A 5 -22.13 81.38 -14.04
CA ASP A 5 -21.86 79.94 -13.79
C ASP A 5 -23.01 78.93 -13.97
N PRO A 6 -22.71 77.60 -13.98
CA PRO A 6 -23.70 76.52 -14.13
C PRO A 6 -24.32 76.06 -12.80
N GLU A 7 -25.57 75.60 -12.93
CA GLU A 7 -26.50 75.19 -11.87
C GLU A 7 -26.17 73.81 -11.25
N LYS A 8 -26.38 73.71 -9.94
CA LYS A 8 -26.12 72.56 -9.04
C LYS A 8 -27.01 71.34 -9.36
N ALA A 9 -26.41 70.15 -9.36
CA ALA A 9 -27.12 68.87 -9.29
C ALA A 9 -27.22 68.37 -7.83
N ASP A 10 -28.44 68.01 -7.42
CA ASP A 10 -28.82 67.49 -6.11
C ASP A 10 -28.68 65.94 -6.06
N PRO A 11 -28.05 65.33 -5.04
CA PRO A 11 -27.79 63.90 -5.00
C PRO A 11 -28.84 63.17 -4.14
N THR A 12 -29.95 62.74 -4.74
CA THR A 12 -30.85 61.77 -4.09
C THR A 12 -31.59 60.90 -5.09
N GLN A 13 -30.92 59.84 -5.57
CA GLN A 13 -31.60 58.62 -6.02
C GLN A 13 -30.84 57.40 -5.52
N ALA A 14 -31.49 56.71 -4.58
CA ALA A 14 -31.03 55.48 -3.97
C ALA A 14 -30.94 54.36 -5.00
N THR A 15 -29.75 53.78 -5.18
CA THR A 15 -29.55 52.50 -5.84
C THR A 15 -29.72 51.38 -4.82
N GLU A 16 -30.64 50.47 -5.10
CA GLU A 16 -30.95 49.28 -4.30
C GLU A 16 -29.71 48.39 -4.05
N PRO A 17 -29.57 47.77 -2.87
CA PRO A 17 -28.47 46.87 -2.59
C PRO A 17 -28.67 45.53 -3.33
N THR A 18 -27.70 45.18 -4.17
CA THR A 18 -27.57 43.88 -4.85
C THR A 18 -27.53 42.74 -3.82
N PRO A 19 -28.17 41.57 -4.07
CA PRO A 19 -28.29 40.52 -3.06
C PRO A 19 -26.91 39.95 -2.69
N THR A 20 -26.52 40.14 -1.43
CA THR A 20 -25.36 39.50 -0.80
C THR A 20 -25.52 37.98 -0.84
N MET A 21 -24.84 37.32 -1.79
CA MET A 21 -24.64 35.87 -1.72
C MET A 21 -23.74 35.54 -0.54
N ALA A 22 -24.17 34.57 0.26
CA ALA A 22 -23.58 34.16 1.53
C ALA A 22 -22.05 34.02 1.49
N GLU A 23 -21.36 34.77 2.37
CA GLU A 23 -19.96 34.58 2.70
C GLU A 23 -19.69 33.12 3.08
N LYS A 24 -18.81 32.44 2.33
CA LYS A 24 -18.25 31.17 2.80
C LYS A 24 -17.43 31.45 4.05
N PRO A 25 -17.62 30.69 5.15
CA PRO A 25 -16.83 30.88 6.35
C PRO A 25 -15.34 30.67 6.04
N LEU A 26 -14.52 31.64 6.44
CA LEU A 26 -13.06 31.58 6.37
C LEU A 26 -12.54 30.25 6.95
N PRO A 27 -11.51 29.62 6.35
CA PRO A 27 -10.93 28.40 6.90
C PRO A 27 -10.45 28.68 8.33
N LYS A 28 -10.87 27.83 9.28
CA LYS A 28 -10.50 27.95 10.70
C LYS A 28 -8.97 28.07 10.82
N GLN A 29 -8.52 29.17 11.42
CA GLN A 29 -7.11 29.50 11.63
C GLN A 29 -6.31 28.30 12.18
N SER A 30 -5.16 28.01 11.55
CA SER A 30 -4.24 26.98 12.00
C SER A 30 -3.69 27.32 13.40
N PHE A 31 -3.46 26.32 14.26
CA PHE A 31 -2.84 26.52 15.57
C PHE A 31 -1.53 27.32 15.49
N MET A 32 -0.76 27.10 14.42
CA MET A 32 0.47 27.83 14.11
C MET A 32 0.24 29.34 13.84
N SER A 33 -0.90 29.74 13.28
CA SER A 33 -1.20 31.17 13.06
C SER A 33 -1.59 31.88 14.35
N LYS A 34 -2.17 31.16 15.33
CA LYS A 34 -2.43 31.67 16.68
C LYS A 34 -1.15 31.83 17.50
N VAL A 35 -0.23 30.85 17.42
CA VAL A 35 1.08 30.92 18.09
C VAL A 35 1.95 32.04 17.52
N ARG A 36 1.81 32.36 16.22
CA ARG A 36 2.52 33.48 15.58
C ARG A 36 1.98 34.87 15.93
N LEU A 37 1.08 35.00 16.93
CA LEU A 37 0.58 36.28 17.44
C LEU A 37 0.13 37.28 16.35
N ARG A 38 -0.47 36.80 15.25
CA ARG A 38 -1.23 37.71 14.40
C ARG A 38 -2.48 38.08 15.19
N GLU A 39 -2.54 39.33 15.64
CA GLU A 39 -3.70 39.84 16.40
C GLU A 39 -5.00 39.56 15.62
N PRO A 40 -6.11 39.26 16.32
CA PRO A 40 -7.43 39.12 15.70
C PRO A 40 -7.87 40.49 15.14
N GLY A 41 -7.44 40.77 13.90
CA GLY A 41 -7.56 42.06 13.22
C GLY A 41 -6.46 42.28 12.16
N GLN A 42 -5.26 41.69 12.36
CA GLN A 42 -4.16 41.73 11.39
C GLN A 42 -4.24 40.63 10.32
N THR A 43 -5.12 39.65 10.49
CA THR A 43 -5.59 38.82 9.36
C THR A 43 -6.71 39.58 8.68
N ALA A 44 -6.39 40.64 7.94
CA ALA A 44 -7.33 41.17 6.96
C ALA A 44 -7.83 39.98 6.12
N ALA A 45 -9.15 39.88 5.91
CA ALA A 45 -9.67 38.93 4.93
C ALA A 45 -8.84 39.12 3.65
N PHE A 46 -8.38 38.04 3.03
CA PHE A 46 -7.62 38.14 1.80
C PHE A 46 -8.54 38.73 0.71
N THR A 47 -8.56 40.06 0.62
CA THR A 47 -9.39 40.81 -0.32
C THR A 47 -8.50 41.21 -1.47
N HIS A 48 -8.65 40.52 -2.59
CA HIS A 48 -8.00 40.87 -3.84
C HIS A 48 -9.09 41.25 -4.85
N PRO A 49 -8.93 42.26 -5.70
CA PRO A 49 -9.98 42.69 -6.63
C PRO A 49 -10.55 41.57 -7.52
N VAL A 50 -9.72 40.57 -7.85
CA VAL A 50 -10.11 39.35 -8.60
C VAL A 50 -10.35 38.11 -7.71
N SER A 51 -10.43 38.23 -6.38
CA SER A 51 -10.72 37.08 -5.50
C SER A 51 -12.09 36.44 -5.75
N HIS A 52 -13.00 37.18 -6.38
CA HIS A 52 -14.35 36.73 -6.73
C HIS A 52 -14.47 36.18 -8.17
N ILE A 53 -13.43 36.34 -8.99
CA ILE A 53 -13.41 35.90 -10.38
C ILE A 53 -12.73 34.53 -10.43
N LYS A 54 -13.52 33.48 -10.68
CA LYS A 54 -12.97 32.15 -10.90
C LYS A 54 -12.18 32.17 -12.21
N SER A 55 -10.97 31.60 -12.20
CA SER A 55 -10.17 31.43 -13.40
C SER A 55 -10.99 30.76 -14.51
N ALA A 56 -10.88 31.26 -15.73
CA ALA A 56 -11.60 30.69 -16.88
C ALA A 56 -11.13 29.24 -17.13
N ASP A 57 -12.02 28.35 -17.56
CA ASP A 57 -11.67 26.94 -17.84
C ASP A 57 -10.55 26.81 -18.91
N ASP A 58 -10.39 27.82 -19.78
CA ASP A 58 -9.32 27.91 -20.79
C ASP A 58 -7.91 28.14 -20.19
N THR A 59 -7.84 28.48 -18.89
CA THR A 59 -6.57 28.61 -18.16
C THR A 59 -6.14 27.30 -17.48
N VAL A 60 -6.98 26.26 -17.52
CA VAL A 60 -6.68 24.96 -16.93
C VAL A 60 -5.93 24.10 -17.95
N VAL A 61 -4.68 23.75 -17.62
CA VAL A 61 -3.85 22.90 -18.48
C VAL A 61 -4.23 21.43 -18.27
N ASP A 62 -4.70 20.79 -19.33
CA ASP A 62 -4.95 19.34 -19.39
C ASP A 62 -4.10 18.68 -20.49
N PHE A 63 -4.24 17.36 -20.64
CA PHE A 63 -3.62 16.60 -21.74
C PHE A 63 -4.26 16.94 -23.08
N ASP A 64 -3.46 16.89 -24.16
CA ASP A 64 -3.90 17.32 -25.50
C ASP A 64 -4.80 16.28 -26.21
N GLY A 65 -5.20 15.23 -25.49
CA GLY A 65 -6.08 14.17 -25.97
C GLY A 65 -5.84 12.81 -25.30
N PRO A 66 -6.62 11.77 -25.67
CA PRO A 66 -6.45 10.42 -25.12
C PRO A 66 -5.11 9.79 -25.51
N ASP A 67 -4.56 10.14 -26.68
CA ASP A 67 -3.31 9.58 -27.23
C ASP A 67 -2.07 10.45 -26.95
N ASP A 68 -2.18 11.45 -26.05
CA ASP A 68 -1.06 12.31 -25.68
C ASP A 68 0.13 11.46 -25.16
N PRO A 69 1.33 11.56 -25.77
CA PRO A 69 2.53 10.84 -25.35
C PRO A 69 2.96 11.16 -23.90
N TYR A 70 2.52 12.30 -23.37
CA TYR A 70 2.79 12.73 -22.00
C TYR A 70 1.98 11.92 -20.97
N ARG A 71 0.94 11.19 -21.39
CA ARG A 71 0.18 10.29 -20.52
C ARG A 71 0.97 9.00 -20.26
N PRO A 72 1.20 8.62 -18.99
CA PRO A 72 1.94 7.39 -18.64
C PRO A 72 1.34 6.11 -19.19
N ILE A 73 0.01 6.09 -19.41
CA ILE A 73 -0.69 4.95 -20.01
C ILE A 73 -0.32 4.72 -21.48
N ASN A 74 0.23 5.73 -22.18
CA ASN A 74 0.63 5.64 -23.59
C ASN A 74 2.12 5.30 -23.76
N TRP A 75 2.87 5.09 -22.67
CA TRP A 75 4.27 4.69 -22.76
C TRP A 75 4.46 3.33 -23.44
N SER A 76 5.65 3.14 -24.03
CA SER A 76 6.04 1.86 -24.62
C SER A 76 6.01 0.75 -23.58
N PHE A 77 5.71 -0.48 -24.02
CA PHE A 77 5.63 -1.65 -23.13
C PHE A 77 6.91 -1.85 -22.33
N TRP A 78 8.08 -1.69 -22.97
CA TRP A 78 9.38 -1.81 -22.30
C TRP A 78 9.57 -0.80 -21.17
N LYS A 79 9.16 0.46 -21.37
CA LYS A 79 9.23 1.47 -20.31
C LYS A 79 8.32 1.12 -19.14
N LYS A 80 7.11 0.64 -19.41
CA LYS A 80 6.16 0.18 -18.37
C LYS A 80 6.68 -1.03 -17.61
N ALA A 81 7.24 -2.01 -18.32
CA ALA A 81 7.82 -3.21 -17.74
C ALA A 81 9.04 -2.87 -16.86
N LEU A 82 9.97 -2.06 -17.36
CA LEU A 82 11.15 -1.62 -16.59
C LEU A 82 10.72 -0.85 -15.33
N THR A 83 9.77 0.08 -15.45
CA THR A 83 9.22 0.82 -14.31
C THR A 83 8.61 -0.14 -13.27
N THR A 84 7.84 -1.14 -13.72
CA THR A 84 7.21 -2.14 -12.85
C THR A 84 8.25 -3.00 -12.13
N ILE A 85 9.29 -3.44 -12.84
CA ILE A 85 10.37 -4.25 -12.25
C ILE A 85 11.14 -3.43 -11.23
N LEU A 86 11.52 -2.19 -11.54
CA LEU A 86 12.28 -1.35 -10.62
C LEU A 86 11.50 -1.05 -9.34
N TYR A 87 10.22 -0.66 -9.44
CA TYR A 87 9.38 -0.50 -8.25
C TYR A 87 9.20 -1.82 -7.48
N GLY A 88 9.02 -2.94 -8.20
CA GLY A 88 8.99 -4.27 -7.60
C GLY A 88 10.26 -4.62 -6.83
N MET A 89 11.43 -4.33 -7.39
CA MET A 89 12.73 -4.55 -6.76
C MET A 89 12.98 -3.62 -5.57
N THR A 90 12.55 -2.36 -5.63
CA THR A 90 12.62 -1.45 -4.47
C THR A 90 11.74 -1.96 -3.31
N THR A 91 10.53 -2.42 -3.62
CA THR A 91 9.63 -3.03 -2.65
C THR A 91 10.19 -4.34 -2.11
N MET A 92 10.80 -5.17 -2.96
CA MET A 92 11.49 -6.37 -2.53
C MET A 92 12.65 -6.04 -1.60
N GLY A 93 13.44 -5.00 -1.88
CA GLY A 93 14.52 -4.55 -1.01
C GLY A 93 14.03 -4.07 0.36
N ALA A 94 12.85 -3.44 0.42
CA ALA A 94 12.18 -3.14 1.68
C ALA A 94 11.80 -4.45 2.40
N THR A 95 11.00 -5.31 1.79
CA THR A 95 10.52 -6.54 2.47
C THR A 95 11.63 -7.52 2.81
N TRP A 96 12.72 -7.55 2.04
CA TRP A 96 13.96 -8.25 2.32
C TRP A 96 14.60 -7.83 3.66
N ALA A 97 14.66 -6.52 3.92
CA ALA A 97 15.25 -5.97 5.15
C ALA A 97 14.58 -6.51 6.41
N SER A 98 13.29 -6.87 6.31
CA SER A 98 12.54 -7.43 7.44
C SER A 98 12.99 -8.85 7.82
N SER A 99 13.36 -9.68 6.85
CA SER A 99 13.54 -11.12 7.02
C SER A 99 14.99 -11.57 7.06
N ILE A 100 15.91 -10.86 6.40
CA ILE A 100 17.35 -11.19 6.45
C ILE A 100 17.92 -11.09 7.87
N TYR A 101 17.27 -10.32 8.75
CA TYR A 101 17.61 -10.22 10.16
C TYR A 101 17.31 -11.49 10.95
N SER A 102 16.36 -12.34 10.51
CA SER A 102 15.90 -13.47 11.35
C SER A 102 16.98 -14.51 11.68
N PRO A 103 17.87 -14.92 10.76
CA PRO A 103 18.96 -15.85 11.09
C PRO A 103 20.02 -15.23 12.01
N ALA A 104 20.08 -13.89 12.08
CA ALA A 104 21.01 -13.14 12.91
C ALA A 104 20.56 -13.04 14.38
N ILE A 105 19.30 -13.34 14.69
CA ILE A 105 18.70 -13.21 16.03
C ILE A 105 19.55 -13.88 17.13
N PRO A 106 20.02 -15.15 16.98
CA PRO A 106 20.84 -15.78 18.01
C PRO A 106 22.19 -15.07 18.24
N GLY A 107 22.80 -14.55 17.17
CA GLY A 107 24.07 -13.80 17.25
C GLY A 107 23.90 -12.48 17.98
N ILE A 108 22.80 -11.77 17.71
CA ILE A 108 22.44 -10.49 18.35
C ILE A 108 22.14 -10.71 19.83
N ALA A 109 21.37 -11.76 20.16
CA ALA A 109 21.07 -12.10 21.53
C ALA A 109 22.35 -12.36 22.36
N LYS A 110 23.33 -13.03 21.74
CA LYS A 110 24.63 -13.31 22.37
C LYS A 110 25.49 -12.06 22.54
N GLU A 111 25.60 -11.21 21.52
CA GLU A 111 26.45 -10.00 21.57
C GLU A 111 25.96 -8.97 22.58
N PHE A 112 24.64 -8.79 22.69
CA PHE A 112 24.06 -7.80 23.61
C PHE A 112 23.60 -8.39 24.95
N HIS A 113 23.82 -9.69 25.19
CA HIS A 113 23.40 -10.39 26.40
C HIS A 113 21.90 -10.23 26.72
N ILE A 114 21.05 -10.33 25.71
CA ILE A 114 19.59 -10.20 25.83
C ILE A 114 18.87 -11.52 25.54
N GLY A 115 17.62 -11.62 25.98
CA GLY A 115 16.76 -12.76 25.62
C GLY A 115 16.41 -12.79 24.14
N GLU A 116 16.21 -13.99 23.58
CA GLU A 116 15.88 -14.23 22.18
C GLU A 116 14.61 -13.46 21.75
N ILE A 117 13.60 -13.37 22.62
CA ILE A 117 12.37 -12.59 22.38
C ILE A 117 12.69 -11.10 22.14
N THR A 118 13.63 -10.56 22.90
CA THR A 118 14.05 -9.15 22.76
C THR A 118 14.85 -8.96 21.47
N ALA A 119 15.66 -9.94 21.06
CA ALA A 119 16.35 -9.88 19.77
C ALA A 119 15.37 -9.96 18.58
N THR A 120 14.34 -10.82 18.66
CA THR A 120 13.25 -10.94 17.67
C THR A 120 12.44 -9.64 17.52
N LEU A 121 12.37 -8.83 18.58
CA LEU A 121 11.73 -7.51 18.53
C LEU A 121 12.30 -6.61 17.42
N GLY A 122 13.56 -6.83 17.00
CA GLY A 122 14.14 -6.11 15.87
C GLY A 122 13.34 -6.31 14.57
N THR A 123 13.02 -7.56 14.22
CA THR A 123 12.13 -7.87 13.08
C THR A 123 10.76 -7.23 13.26
N SER A 124 10.20 -7.32 14.47
CA SER A 124 8.87 -6.77 14.78
C SER A 124 8.80 -5.25 14.64
N MET A 125 9.82 -4.53 15.12
CA MET A 125 9.89 -3.07 15.07
C MET A 125 9.88 -2.56 13.63
N LEU A 126 10.64 -3.23 12.74
CA LEU A 126 10.62 -2.89 11.32
C LEU A 126 9.23 -3.13 10.70
N LEU A 127 8.54 -4.22 11.06
CA LEU A 127 7.20 -4.50 10.55
C LEU A 127 6.13 -3.55 11.10
N PHE A 128 6.25 -3.11 12.36
CA PHE A 128 5.39 -2.05 12.90
C PHE A 128 5.63 -0.72 12.18
N GLY A 129 6.89 -0.40 11.88
CA GLY A 129 7.25 0.70 10.99
C GLY A 129 6.58 0.57 9.62
N PHE A 130 6.67 -0.60 8.98
CA PHE A 130 5.98 -0.90 7.70
C PHE A 130 4.47 -0.71 7.76
N GLY A 131 3.85 -0.96 8.91
CA GLY A 131 2.41 -0.77 9.08
C GLY A 131 2.02 0.70 9.17
N LEU A 132 2.85 1.51 9.84
CA LEU A 132 2.58 2.94 10.09
C LEU A 132 3.02 3.84 8.92
N GLY A 133 4.12 3.52 8.24
CA GLY A 133 4.62 4.27 7.08
C GLY A 133 3.55 4.58 6.02
N PRO A 134 2.75 3.59 5.56
CA PRO A 134 1.66 3.77 4.60
C PRO A 134 0.71 4.93 4.88
N ILE A 135 0.46 5.20 6.16
CA ILE A 135 -0.47 6.23 6.61
C ILE A 135 0.02 7.61 6.20
N LEU A 136 1.34 7.82 6.19
CA LEU A 136 1.97 9.08 5.81
C LEU A 136 2.31 9.11 4.31
N TRP A 137 2.91 8.04 3.79
CA TRP A 137 3.48 8.06 2.43
C TRP A 137 2.44 7.91 1.32
N ALA A 138 1.33 7.21 1.56
CA ALA A 138 0.25 7.08 0.58
C ALA A 138 -0.35 8.44 0.19
N PRO A 139 -0.81 9.30 1.13
CA PRO A 139 -1.36 10.60 0.76
C PRO A 139 -0.32 11.57 0.21
N LEU A 140 0.90 11.56 0.75
CA LEU A 140 1.98 12.41 0.22
C LEU A 140 2.25 12.11 -1.27
N SER A 141 2.14 10.84 -1.68
CA SER A 141 2.37 10.45 -3.07
C SER A 141 1.29 10.93 -4.04
N GLU A 142 0.09 11.22 -3.53
CA GLU A 142 -0.99 11.84 -4.33
C GLU A 142 -0.84 13.36 -4.43
N LEU A 143 -0.04 14.00 -3.56
CA LEU A 143 0.21 15.44 -3.61
C LEU A 143 1.48 15.79 -4.38
N TYR A 144 2.58 15.10 -4.06
CA TYR A 144 3.91 15.48 -4.51
C TYR A 144 4.43 14.60 -5.67
N GLY A 145 3.62 13.63 -6.12
CA GLY A 145 3.97 12.64 -7.14
C GLY A 145 4.48 11.32 -6.56
N ARG A 146 4.54 10.27 -7.39
CA ARG A 146 4.91 8.92 -6.95
C ARG A 146 6.42 8.76 -6.81
N LYS A 147 7.22 9.30 -7.74
CA LYS A 147 8.68 9.06 -7.80
C LYS A 147 9.38 9.60 -6.56
N LYS A 148 9.16 10.88 -6.23
CA LYS A 148 9.85 11.55 -5.11
C LYS A 148 9.47 10.94 -3.76
N VAL A 149 8.19 10.63 -3.59
CA VAL A 149 7.67 10.09 -2.32
C VAL A 149 8.04 8.63 -2.10
N VAL A 150 8.53 7.92 -3.13
CA VAL A 150 9.14 6.60 -2.95
C VAL A 150 10.64 6.72 -2.73
N LEU A 151 11.37 7.43 -3.60
CA LEU A 151 12.84 7.43 -3.56
C LEU A 151 13.43 8.17 -2.36
N VAL A 152 12.82 9.28 -1.90
CA VAL A 152 13.36 10.05 -0.77
C VAL A 152 13.24 9.27 0.55
N PRO A 153 12.05 8.74 0.93
CA PRO A 153 11.95 7.85 2.08
C PRO A 153 12.87 6.64 1.96
N TYR A 154 12.95 6.01 0.78
CA TYR A 154 13.81 4.84 0.58
C TYR A 154 15.31 5.16 0.78
N PHE A 155 15.77 6.35 0.43
CA PHE A 155 17.12 6.80 0.78
C PHE A 155 17.33 6.91 2.30
N ILE A 156 16.33 7.43 3.01
CA ILE A 156 16.38 7.56 4.47
C ILE A 156 16.37 6.17 5.12
N SER A 157 15.59 5.20 4.61
CA SER A 157 15.61 3.83 5.14
C SER A 157 16.98 3.17 4.95
N ILE A 158 17.66 3.39 3.82
CA ILE A 158 19.04 2.93 3.58
C ILE A 158 19.98 3.46 4.66
N MET A 159 19.89 4.74 5.03
CA MET A 159 20.70 5.31 6.10
C MET A 159 20.42 4.62 7.44
N PHE A 160 19.16 4.30 7.75
CA PHE A 160 18.80 3.56 8.96
C PHE A 160 19.24 2.08 8.92
N SER A 161 19.25 1.44 7.75
CA SER A 161 19.82 0.09 7.58
C SER A 161 21.31 0.09 7.93
N PHE A 162 22.08 1.04 7.40
CA PHE A 162 23.49 1.20 7.79
C PHE A 162 23.67 1.57 9.26
N ALA A 163 22.82 2.45 9.81
CA ALA A 163 22.84 2.80 11.23
C ALA A 163 22.57 1.59 12.14
N THR A 164 21.68 0.67 11.72
CA THR A 164 21.44 -0.59 12.43
C THR A 164 22.69 -1.47 12.42
N ALA A 165 23.42 -1.52 11.30
CA ALA A 165 24.65 -2.30 11.16
C ALA A 165 25.79 -1.83 12.10
N VAL A 166 25.90 -0.52 12.34
CA VAL A 166 26.93 0.07 13.23
C VAL A 166 26.47 0.25 14.68
N SER A 167 25.21 -0.06 14.99
CA SER A 167 24.64 0.16 16.33
C SER A 167 25.34 -0.67 17.42
N LYS A 168 25.67 -0.02 18.54
CA LYS A 168 26.36 -0.61 19.69
C LYS A 168 25.44 -0.94 20.87
N ASP A 169 24.16 -0.59 20.75
CA ASP A 169 23.16 -0.79 21.79
C ASP A 169 21.89 -1.39 21.18
N VAL A 170 21.19 -2.22 21.96
CA VAL A 170 19.92 -2.84 21.56
C VAL A 170 18.86 -1.77 21.29
N GLN A 171 18.81 -0.72 22.10
CA GLN A 171 17.86 0.39 21.92
C GLN A 171 18.06 1.07 20.56
N SER A 172 19.32 1.34 20.20
CA SER A 172 19.68 1.90 18.91
C SER A 172 19.23 0.99 17.77
N VAL A 173 19.48 -0.32 17.86
CA VAL A 173 19.01 -1.32 16.88
C VAL A 173 17.48 -1.26 16.73
N MET A 174 16.71 -1.23 17.84
CA MET A 174 15.24 -1.21 17.79
C MET A 174 14.70 0.07 17.15
N ILE A 175 15.27 1.23 17.51
CA ILE A 175 14.85 2.54 17.00
C ILE A 175 15.17 2.65 15.51
N THR A 176 16.41 2.30 15.11
CA THR A 176 16.81 2.36 13.70
C THR A 176 16.00 1.38 12.86
N ARG A 177 15.69 0.18 13.37
CA ARG A 177 14.80 -0.79 12.70
C ARG A 177 13.40 -0.25 12.49
N PHE A 178 12.81 0.38 13.51
CA PHE A 178 11.48 0.99 13.42
C PHE A 178 11.44 2.07 12.33
N PHE A 179 12.40 3.00 12.35
CA PHE A 179 12.43 4.07 11.36
C PHE A 179 12.80 3.55 9.96
N ALA A 180 13.74 2.62 9.82
CA ALA A 180 14.00 1.92 8.56
C ALA A 180 12.69 1.39 7.97
N GLY A 181 11.91 0.69 8.80
CA GLY A 181 10.59 0.20 8.44
C GLY A 181 9.60 1.30 8.04
N PHE A 182 9.51 2.35 8.85
CA PHE A 182 8.60 3.47 8.59
C PHE A 182 8.82 4.09 7.21
N PHE A 183 10.07 4.28 6.80
CA PHE A 183 10.44 4.83 5.50
C PHE A 183 10.34 3.80 4.36
N ASP A 184 10.68 2.54 4.61
CA ASP A 184 10.51 1.42 3.65
C ASP A 184 9.03 1.09 3.36
N GLY A 185 8.10 1.58 4.19
CA GLY A 185 6.66 1.50 3.91
C GLY A 185 6.23 2.27 2.64
N ALA A 186 7.00 3.28 2.21
CA ALA A 186 6.67 4.11 1.05
C ALA A 186 6.60 3.35 -0.30
N PRO A 187 7.62 2.56 -0.72
CA PRO A 187 7.54 1.77 -1.94
C PRO A 187 6.40 0.74 -1.90
N ILE A 188 6.12 0.13 -0.74
CA ILE A 188 5.09 -0.90 -0.60
C ILE A 188 3.68 -0.37 -0.97
N THR A 189 3.36 0.87 -0.59
CA THR A 189 2.01 1.43 -0.79
C THR A 189 1.87 2.14 -2.12
N ASN A 190 2.90 2.86 -2.53
CA ASN A 190 2.82 3.78 -3.65
C ASN A 190 2.96 3.04 -4.98
N THR A 191 3.67 1.91 -5.00
CA THR A 191 3.82 1.07 -6.20
C THR A 191 2.48 0.59 -6.74
N GLY A 192 1.50 0.28 -5.88
CA GLY A 192 0.15 -0.07 -6.32
C GLY A 192 -0.53 1.04 -7.12
N GLY A 193 -0.32 2.30 -6.73
CA GLY A 193 -0.77 3.48 -7.47
C GLY A 193 -0.03 3.63 -8.80
N VAL A 194 1.29 3.47 -8.81
CA VAL A 194 2.11 3.50 -10.04
C VAL A 194 1.61 2.50 -11.07
N LEU A 195 1.34 1.26 -10.66
CA LEU A 195 0.84 0.22 -11.57
C LEU A 195 -0.55 0.57 -12.14
N ALA A 196 -1.39 1.26 -11.36
CA ALA A 196 -2.67 1.76 -11.84
C ALA A 196 -2.53 2.96 -12.80
N ASP A 197 -1.47 3.75 -12.66
CA ASP A 197 -1.22 4.94 -13.49
C ASP A 197 -0.64 4.56 -14.88
N ILE A 198 0.11 3.45 -14.99
CA ILE A 198 0.80 3.05 -16.24
C ILE A 198 0.13 1.89 -17.01
N TRP A 199 -0.59 0.98 -16.35
CA TRP A 199 -1.17 -0.21 -16.99
C TRP A 199 -2.66 -0.07 -17.24
N SER A 200 -3.10 -0.46 -18.44
CA SER A 200 -4.53 -0.58 -18.76
C SER A 200 -5.19 -1.67 -17.92
N PRO A 201 -6.51 -1.59 -17.63
CA PRO A 201 -7.21 -2.56 -16.78
C PRO A 201 -7.03 -4.03 -17.22
N GLN A 202 -6.86 -4.28 -18.52
CA GLN A 202 -6.69 -5.60 -19.11
C GLN A 202 -5.29 -6.19 -18.84
N GLN A 203 -4.25 -5.35 -18.88
CA GLN A 203 -2.85 -5.76 -18.66
C GLN A 203 -2.45 -5.70 -17.18
N ARG A 204 -3.12 -4.83 -16.39
CA ARG A 204 -2.82 -4.55 -14.99
C ARG A 204 -2.74 -5.80 -14.11
N GLY A 205 -3.59 -6.80 -14.35
CA GLY A 205 -3.61 -8.00 -13.52
C GLY A 205 -2.27 -8.76 -13.52
N ALA A 206 -1.61 -8.85 -14.67
CA ALA A 206 -0.35 -9.59 -14.78
C ALA A 206 0.79 -8.81 -14.10
N ALA A 207 0.80 -7.49 -14.27
CA ALA A 207 1.75 -6.61 -13.60
C ALA A 207 1.59 -6.65 -12.06
N ILE A 208 0.36 -6.68 -11.54
CA ILE A 208 0.12 -6.80 -10.09
C ILE A 208 0.61 -8.16 -9.57
N VAL A 209 0.44 -9.25 -10.31
CA VAL A 209 0.96 -10.56 -9.90
C VAL A 209 2.49 -10.57 -9.86
N ALA A 210 3.16 -10.00 -10.87
CA ALA A 210 4.61 -9.86 -10.89
C ALA A 210 5.13 -9.01 -9.72
N TYR A 211 4.45 -7.89 -9.43
CA TYR A 211 4.73 -7.06 -8.27
C TYR A 211 4.54 -7.80 -6.95
N ALA A 212 3.44 -8.55 -6.80
CA ALA A 212 3.16 -9.33 -5.60
C ALA A 212 4.23 -10.41 -5.36
N MET A 213 4.74 -11.03 -6.42
CA MET A 213 5.87 -11.96 -6.33
C MET A 213 7.13 -11.27 -5.82
N ALA A 214 7.46 -10.06 -6.31
CA ALA A 214 8.60 -9.30 -5.81
C ALA A 214 8.43 -8.90 -4.33
N LEU A 215 7.23 -8.43 -3.95
CA LEU A 215 6.87 -8.05 -2.58
C LEU A 215 7.09 -9.20 -1.58
N VAL A 216 6.66 -10.41 -1.92
CA VAL A 216 6.72 -11.58 -1.01
C VAL A 216 8.02 -12.36 -1.21
N GLY A 217 8.71 -12.21 -2.35
CA GLY A 217 10.00 -12.82 -2.60
C GLY A 217 11.08 -12.38 -1.60
N GLY A 218 11.02 -11.13 -1.13
CA GLY A 218 11.93 -10.60 -0.09
C GLY A 218 11.94 -11.45 1.18
N PRO A 219 10.79 -11.63 1.87
CA PRO A 219 10.67 -12.42 3.09
C PRO A 219 11.14 -13.88 2.99
N VAL A 220 11.09 -14.46 1.79
CA VAL A 220 11.44 -15.86 1.55
C VAL A 220 12.92 -16.03 1.20
N LEU A 221 13.48 -15.10 0.42
CA LEU A 221 14.90 -15.17 0.04
C LEU A 221 15.83 -14.58 1.10
N GLY A 222 15.36 -13.61 1.89
CA GLY A 222 16.16 -12.95 2.91
C GLY A 222 16.78 -13.90 3.95
N PRO A 223 16.03 -14.84 4.56
CA PRO A 223 16.59 -15.78 5.54
C PRO A 223 17.64 -16.73 4.97
N ILE A 224 17.55 -17.07 3.68
CA ILE A 224 18.53 -17.93 3.01
C ILE A 224 19.88 -17.22 2.92
N VAL A 225 19.87 -15.97 2.43
CA VAL A 225 21.09 -15.16 2.33
C VAL A 225 21.59 -14.71 3.70
N GLY A 226 20.68 -14.37 4.62
CA GLY A 226 21.02 -14.06 6.01
C GLY A 226 21.69 -15.25 6.71
N GLY A 227 21.18 -16.47 6.48
CA GLY A 227 21.79 -17.70 6.99
C GLY A 227 23.20 -17.92 6.45
N ALA A 228 23.43 -17.70 5.15
CA ALA A 228 24.77 -17.80 4.55
C ALA A 228 25.77 -16.79 5.12
N ILE A 229 25.33 -15.55 5.37
CA ILE A 229 26.17 -14.49 5.92
C ILE A 229 26.53 -14.77 7.38
N VAL A 230 25.55 -15.19 8.19
CA VAL A 230 25.75 -15.48 9.61
C VAL A 230 26.59 -16.73 9.84
N ASP A 231 26.52 -17.72 8.95
CA ASP A 231 27.39 -18.91 8.96
C ASP A 231 28.85 -18.56 8.62
N SER A 232 29.08 -17.41 7.97
CA SER A 232 30.41 -16.90 7.60
C SER A 232 31.04 -16.05 8.72
N TYR A 233 32.34 -15.77 8.59
CA TYR A 233 33.11 -14.91 9.51
C TYR A 233 32.61 -13.45 9.61
N LEU A 234 31.69 -13.06 8.73
CA LEU A 234 31.14 -11.71 8.63
C LEU A 234 30.21 -11.37 9.80
N GLY A 235 29.53 -12.37 10.38
CA GLY A 235 28.62 -12.18 11.51
C GLY A 235 27.33 -11.41 11.17
N TRP A 236 26.54 -11.08 12.19
CA TRP A 236 25.20 -10.53 12.00
C TRP A 236 25.16 -9.12 11.40
N ARG A 237 26.16 -8.28 11.66
CA ARG A 237 26.15 -6.88 11.17
C ARG A 237 26.10 -6.79 9.65
N TRP A 238 26.67 -7.79 8.98
CA TRP A 238 26.66 -7.88 7.53
C TRP A 238 25.29 -8.19 6.92
N THR A 239 24.33 -8.70 7.70
CA THR A 239 22.93 -8.81 7.23
C THR A 239 22.32 -7.44 6.98
N GLU A 240 22.73 -6.43 7.74
CA GLU A 240 22.28 -5.04 7.57
C GLU A 240 23.11 -4.29 6.51
N TYR A 241 24.43 -4.50 6.47
CA TYR A 241 25.27 -3.90 5.42
C TYR A 241 24.85 -4.34 4.02
N ILE A 242 24.63 -5.65 3.81
CA ILE A 242 24.21 -6.15 2.49
C ILE A 242 22.83 -5.61 2.10
N THR A 243 21.94 -5.43 3.07
CA THR A 243 20.63 -4.84 2.86
C THR A 243 20.74 -3.40 2.41
N GLY A 244 21.54 -2.59 3.11
CA GLY A 244 21.80 -1.21 2.73
C GLY A 244 22.44 -1.09 1.33
N ILE A 245 23.40 -1.97 1.00
CA ILE A 245 24.04 -2.01 -0.33
C ILE A 245 23.04 -2.38 -1.43
N LEU A 246 22.22 -3.41 -1.20
CA LEU A 246 21.19 -3.84 -2.16
C LEU A 246 20.14 -2.74 -2.38
N GLN A 247 19.66 -2.13 -1.29
CA GLN A 247 18.71 -1.02 -1.36
C GLN A 247 19.33 0.19 -2.08
N LEU A 248 20.60 0.51 -1.83
CA LEU A 248 21.33 1.59 -2.51
C LEU A 248 21.48 1.35 -4.02
N LEU A 249 21.75 0.11 -4.43
CA LEU A 249 21.77 -0.27 -5.84
C LEU A 249 20.40 -0.03 -6.48
N MET A 250 19.32 -0.47 -5.84
CA MET A 250 17.95 -0.27 -6.35
C MET A 250 17.56 1.20 -6.38
N LEU A 251 17.96 1.99 -5.38
CA LEU A 251 17.76 3.45 -5.37
C LEU A 251 18.48 4.10 -6.54
N THR A 252 19.74 3.74 -6.78
CA THR A 252 20.55 4.32 -7.87
C THR A 252 19.92 4.04 -9.23
N LEU A 253 19.53 2.79 -9.47
CA LEU A 253 18.80 2.41 -10.69
C LEU A 253 17.44 3.15 -10.77
N GLY A 254 16.74 3.29 -9.65
CA GLY A 254 15.49 4.03 -9.56
C GLY A 254 15.64 5.51 -9.91
N VAL A 255 16.69 6.17 -9.45
CA VAL A 255 16.95 7.59 -9.75
C VAL A 255 17.21 7.80 -11.25
N ILE A 256 18.00 6.91 -11.86
CA ILE A 256 18.43 6.99 -13.26
C ILE A 256 17.28 6.64 -14.23
N PHE A 257 16.54 5.56 -13.97
CA PHE A 257 15.61 4.99 -14.95
C PHE A 257 14.13 5.27 -14.68
N LEU A 258 13.71 5.60 -13.45
CA LEU A 258 12.30 5.87 -13.18
C LEU A 258 11.90 7.27 -13.61
N ASP A 259 10.77 7.37 -14.30
CA ASP A 259 10.10 8.64 -14.56
C ASP A 259 8.90 8.83 -13.63
N GLU A 260 8.45 10.08 -13.50
CA GLU A 260 7.21 10.37 -12.76
C GLU A 260 6.02 9.78 -13.51
N THR A 261 5.20 9.01 -12.80
CA THR A 261 4.05 8.30 -13.37
C THR A 261 2.73 8.95 -12.99
N TYR A 262 2.71 9.91 -12.07
CA TYR A 262 1.46 10.51 -11.60
C TYR A 262 0.93 11.56 -12.60
N PRO A 263 -0.22 11.35 -13.26
CA PRO A 263 -0.71 12.28 -14.27
C PRO A 263 -0.94 13.71 -13.74
N PRO A 264 -1.51 13.93 -12.54
CA PRO A 264 -1.66 15.29 -12.00
C PRO A 264 -0.33 15.99 -11.75
N ALA A 265 0.71 15.31 -11.26
CA ALA A 265 2.03 15.92 -11.08
C ALA A 265 2.69 16.28 -12.41
N LEU A 266 2.47 15.46 -13.45
CA LEU A 266 2.91 15.76 -14.81
C LEU A 266 2.21 17.01 -15.36
N LEU A 267 0.90 17.16 -15.15
CA LEU A 267 0.18 18.37 -15.56
C LEU A 267 0.65 19.62 -14.83
N VAL A 268 0.98 19.53 -13.54
CA VAL A 268 1.60 20.65 -12.79
C VAL A 268 2.93 21.04 -13.43
N TYR A 269 3.75 20.07 -13.85
CA TYR A 269 5.00 20.34 -14.55
C TYR A 269 4.77 20.99 -15.93
N LYS A 270 3.79 20.49 -16.72
CA LYS A 270 3.39 21.06 -18.01
C LYS A 270 2.89 22.50 -17.84
N ALA A 271 2.01 22.75 -16.87
CA ALA A 271 1.50 24.07 -16.55
C ALA A 271 2.62 25.04 -16.15
N ARG A 272 3.54 24.61 -15.27
CA ARG A 272 4.71 25.42 -14.89
C ARG A 272 5.59 25.79 -16.08
N ARG A 273 5.84 24.85 -17.00
CA ARG A 273 6.63 25.10 -18.21
C ARG A 273 5.91 26.10 -19.13
N LEU A 274 4.61 25.93 -19.33
CA LEU A 274 3.79 26.83 -20.15
C LEU A 274 3.70 28.24 -19.56
N ARG A 275 3.59 28.39 -18.23
CA ARG A 275 3.65 29.69 -17.55
C ARG A 275 4.93 30.45 -17.92
N ILE A 276 6.07 29.75 -17.85
CA ILE A 276 7.38 30.35 -18.10
C ILE A 276 7.56 30.67 -19.60
N SER A 277 7.12 29.79 -20.50
CA SER A 277 7.31 29.98 -21.95
C SER A 277 6.36 30.99 -22.57
N THR A 278 5.12 31.07 -22.10
CA THR A 278 4.09 31.98 -22.64
C THR A 278 4.01 33.31 -21.88
N GLY A 279 4.60 33.38 -20.69
CA GLY A 279 4.41 34.52 -19.77
C GLY A 279 3.02 34.58 -19.12
N ASN A 280 2.13 33.63 -19.43
CA ASN A 280 0.79 33.58 -18.86
C ASN A 280 0.78 32.84 -17.52
N TRP A 281 0.85 33.60 -16.43
CA TRP A 281 0.82 33.08 -15.06
C TRP A 281 -0.55 32.57 -14.61
N ALA A 282 -1.63 32.86 -15.35
CA ALA A 282 -2.96 32.36 -15.05
C ALA A 282 -3.09 30.86 -15.39
N LEU A 283 -2.22 30.30 -16.23
CA LEU A 283 -2.23 28.87 -16.55
C LEU A 283 -1.99 28.04 -15.29
N HIS A 284 -2.84 27.09 -14.97
CA HIS A 284 -2.65 26.21 -13.81
C HIS A 284 -3.20 24.82 -14.07
N ALA A 285 -2.66 23.83 -13.36
CA ALA A 285 -3.22 22.49 -13.39
C ALA A 285 -4.38 22.42 -12.38
N ARG A 286 -5.42 21.65 -12.70
CA ARG A 286 -6.58 21.45 -11.81
C ARG A 286 -6.20 20.92 -10.42
N HIS A 287 -5.06 20.24 -10.31
CA HIS A 287 -4.52 19.75 -9.05
C HIS A 287 -4.00 20.88 -8.13
N GLU A 288 -3.64 22.04 -8.69
CA GLU A 288 -3.23 23.24 -7.93
C GLU A 288 -4.43 24.01 -7.37
N GLU A 289 -5.65 23.78 -7.87
CA GLU A 289 -6.88 24.40 -7.33
C GLU A 289 -7.37 23.73 -6.04
N ILE A 290 -6.85 22.54 -5.72
CA ILE A 290 -7.29 21.77 -4.56
C ILE A 290 -6.41 22.16 -3.37
N ASP A 291 -6.97 22.95 -2.45
CA ASP A 291 -6.30 23.32 -1.23
C ASP A 291 -6.37 22.14 -0.23
N TYR A 292 -5.26 21.41 -0.10
CA TYR A 292 -5.19 20.26 0.79
C TYR A 292 -4.90 20.71 2.22
N SER A 293 -5.96 20.81 3.04
CA SER A 293 -5.79 20.93 4.48
C SER A 293 -5.21 19.63 5.04
N LEU A 294 -4.13 19.73 5.84
CA LEU A 294 -3.55 18.58 6.56
C LEU A 294 -4.60 17.83 7.41
N LYS A 295 -5.65 18.53 7.85
CA LYS A 295 -6.78 17.94 8.58
C LYS A 295 -7.66 17.06 7.68
N ASP A 296 -7.95 17.51 6.46
CA ASP A 296 -8.72 16.73 5.49
C ASP A 296 -7.94 15.50 5.01
N MET A 297 -6.61 15.60 4.94
CA MET A 297 -5.73 14.46 4.70
C MET A 297 -5.78 13.47 5.89
N ALA A 298 -5.64 13.94 7.12
CA ALA A 298 -5.74 13.06 8.29
C ALA A 298 -7.10 12.34 8.36
N ASP A 299 -8.22 13.04 8.15
CA ASP A 299 -9.56 12.41 8.14
C ASP A 299 -9.73 11.41 6.99
N LYS A 300 -9.15 11.69 5.82
CA LYS A 300 -9.26 10.82 4.64
C LYS A 300 -8.36 9.59 4.70
N TYR A 301 -7.15 9.68 5.27
CA TYR A 301 -6.14 8.62 5.24
C TYR A 301 -5.85 7.98 6.59
N LEU A 302 -6.11 8.63 7.73
CA LEU A 302 -5.90 8.06 9.07
C LEU A 302 -7.17 7.41 9.61
N PHE A 303 -8.30 8.12 9.65
CA PHE A 303 -9.50 7.63 10.34
C PHE A 303 -10.41 6.76 9.46
N ARG A 304 -10.46 7.02 8.15
CA ARG A 304 -11.30 6.27 7.21
C ARG A 304 -10.94 4.78 7.08
N PRO A 305 -9.66 4.38 7.01
CA PRO A 305 -9.30 2.96 6.95
C PRO A 305 -9.83 2.15 8.14
N PHE A 306 -9.77 2.69 9.36
CA PHE A 306 -10.31 2.01 10.55
C PHE A 306 -11.84 1.89 10.52
N ARG A 307 -12.57 2.88 9.97
CA ARG A 307 -14.01 2.77 9.75
C ARG A 307 -14.37 1.70 8.71
N LEU A 308 -13.54 1.53 7.68
CA LEU A 308 -13.70 0.45 6.70
C LEU A 308 -13.46 -0.93 7.32
N LEU A 309 -12.49 -1.05 8.24
CA LEU A 309 -12.20 -2.32 8.93
C LEU A 309 -13.39 -2.83 9.74
N VAL A 310 -14.24 -1.95 10.28
CA VAL A 310 -15.46 -2.35 10.99
C VAL A 310 -16.49 -3.01 10.06
N THR A 311 -16.38 -2.83 8.74
CA THR A 311 -17.27 -3.52 7.82
C THR A 311 -16.96 -5.02 7.78
N PRO A 312 -17.97 -5.91 7.85
CA PRO A 312 -17.74 -7.36 7.93
C PRO A 312 -16.86 -7.90 6.79
N ILE A 313 -17.09 -7.41 5.56
CA ILE A 313 -16.32 -7.83 4.39
C ILE A 313 -14.83 -7.47 4.55
N CYS A 314 -14.54 -6.21 4.88
CA CYS A 314 -13.17 -5.76 5.04
C CYS A 314 -12.50 -6.46 6.21
N PHE A 315 -13.21 -6.65 7.33
CA PHE A 315 -12.70 -7.33 8.51
C PHE A 315 -12.26 -8.76 8.20
N PHE A 316 -13.14 -9.61 7.65
CA PHE A 316 -12.83 -11.02 7.42
C PHE A 316 -11.75 -11.22 6.35
N VAL A 317 -11.77 -10.42 5.28
CA VAL A 317 -10.74 -10.50 4.23
C VAL A 317 -9.39 -10.00 4.76
N ALA A 318 -9.38 -8.88 5.48
CA ALA A 318 -8.14 -8.35 6.06
C ALA A 318 -7.60 -9.26 7.16
N LEU A 319 -8.45 -9.82 8.02
CA LEU A 319 -8.06 -10.77 9.07
C LEU A 319 -7.40 -11.99 8.44
N TYR A 320 -7.99 -12.56 7.39
CA TYR A 320 -7.45 -13.75 6.77
C TYR A 320 -6.11 -13.47 6.05
N ALA A 321 -6.04 -12.38 5.26
CA ALA A 321 -4.80 -11.96 4.62
C ALA A 321 -3.68 -11.67 5.65
N SER A 322 -4.05 -11.07 6.78
CA SER A 322 -3.12 -10.77 7.88
C SER A 322 -2.67 -12.01 8.62
N PHE A 323 -3.57 -12.96 8.87
CA PHE A 323 -3.25 -14.25 9.49
C PHE A 323 -2.22 -15.01 8.66
N VAL A 324 -2.49 -15.19 7.38
CA VAL A 324 -1.61 -15.90 6.45
C VAL A 324 -0.23 -15.25 6.33
N TYR A 325 -0.16 -13.91 6.36
CA TYR A 325 1.10 -13.18 6.43
C TYR A 325 1.80 -13.28 7.78
N GLY A 326 1.06 -13.29 8.88
CA GLY A 326 1.58 -13.61 10.20
C GLY A 326 2.26 -14.98 10.22
N ILE A 327 1.67 -15.99 9.58
CA ILE A 327 2.27 -17.33 9.46
C ILE A 327 3.57 -17.32 8.64
N LEU A 328 3.63 -16.54 7.54
CA LEU A 328 4.87 -16.37 6.76
C LEU A 328 6.00 -15.77 7.62
N TYR A 329 5.70 -14.82 8.49
CA TYR A 329 6.71 -14.26 9.39
C TYR A 329 7.00 -15.17 10.58
N LEU A 330 6.00 -15.90 11.05
CA LEU A 330 6.18 -16.93 12.06
C LEU A 330 7.14 -18.03 11.57
N SER A 331 7.13 -18.36 10.27
CA SER A 331 8.03 -19.35 9.72
C SER A 331 9.51 -18.95 9.79
N LEU A 332 9.80 -17.64 9.89
CA LEU A 332 11.15 -17.12 10.15
C LEU A 332 11.75 -17.62 11.47
N ALA A 333 10.90 -17.90 12.46
CA ALA A 333 11.29 -18.48 13.74
C ALA A 333 11.04 -20.00 13.79
N SER A 334 9.98 -20.49 13.14
CA SER A 334 9.66 -21.91 13.09
C SER A 334 10.74 -22.75 12.40
N PHE A 335 11.28 -22.28 11.28
CA PHE A 335 12.19 -23.08 10.45
C PHE A 335 13.54 -23.31 11.14
N PRO A 336 14.15 -22.31 11.81
CA PRO A 336 15.29 -22.56 12.68
C PRO A 336 15.01 -23.61 13.78
N VAL A 337 13.87 -23.55 14.46
CA VAL A 337 13.51 -24.54 15.50
C VAL A 337 13.34 -25.95 14.90
N GLU A 338 12.71 -26.04 13.73
CA GLU A 338 12.46 -27.32 13.05
C GLU A 338 13.73 -27.93 12.43
N PHE A 339 14.47 -27.17 11.63
CA PHE A 339 15.57 -27.71 10.85
C PHE A 339 16.93 -27.57 11.54
N GLN A 340 17.14 -26.53 12.34
CA GLN A 340 18.41 -26.34 13.06
C GLN A 340 18.39 -27.00 14.44
N GLU A 341 17.39 -26.70 15.29
CA GLU A 341 17.33 -27.32 16.63
C GLU A 341 16.91 -28.79 16.56
N THR A 342 15.79 -29.08 15.89
CA THR A 342 15.29 -30.45 15.84
C THR A 342 16.19 -31.30 14.96
N ARG A 343 16.54 -30.93 13.72
CA ARG A 343 17.38 -31.80 12.85
C ARG A 343 18.89 -31.63 13.02
N GLY A 344 19.38 -30.52 13.59
CA GLY A 344 20.83 -30.29 13.78
C GLY A 344 21.54 -29.75 12.54
N TRP A 345 20.82 -29.15 11.59
CA TRP A 345 21.42 -28.61 10.36
C TRP A 345 22.09 -27.25 10.62
N ASN A 346 23.07 -26.90 9.78
CA ASN A 346 23.74 -25.60 9.86
C ASN A 346 22.77 -24.44 9.49
N PRO A 347 23.09 -23.18 9.84
CA PRO A 347 22.22 -22.03 9.59
C PRO A 347 21.79 -21.86 8.13
N LEU A 348 22.68 -22.17 7.17
CA LEU A 348 22.35 -22.11 5.75
C LEU A 348 21.36 -23.21 5.33
N VAL A 349 21.69 -24.49 5.57
CA VAL A 349 20.85 -25.62 5.15
C VAL A 349 19.52 -25.61 5.89
N GLY A 350 19.49 -25.15 7.15
CA GLY A 350 18.27 -24.97 7.93
C GLY A 350 17.29 -23.92 7.36
N ASN A 351 17.77 -22.98 6.55
CA ASN A 351 16.92 -21.98 5.88
C ASN A 351 16.56 -22.35 4.42
N LEU A 352 17.17 -23.38 3.82
CA LEU A 352 16.80 -23.83 2.46
C LEU A 352 15.32 -24.23 2.29
N PRO A 353 14.59 -24.72 3.31
CA PRO A 353 13.15 -24.98 3.21
C PRO A 353 12.30 -23.77 2.83
N PHE A 354 12.81 -22.53 2.96
CA PHE A 354 12.16 -21.35 2.39
C PHE A 354 12.02 -21.42 0.85
N LEU A 355 12.91 -22.13 0.15
CA LEU A 355 12.74 -22.43 -1.28
C LEU A 355 11.49 -23.28 -1.55
N GLY A 356 11.08 -24.12 -0.59
CA GLY A 356 9.80 -24.82 -0.63
C GLY A 356 8.64 -23.82 -0.67
N ILE A 357 8.62 -22.84 0.23
CA ILE A 357 7.61 -21.75 0.20
C ILE A 357 7.66 -21.01 -1.15
N LEU A 358 8.86 -20.70 -1.66
CA LEU A 358 9.02 -19.99 -2.93
C LEU A 358 8.43 -20.77 -4.11
N THR A 359 8.71 -22.07 -4.20
CA THR A 359 8.15 -22.92 -5.27
C THR A 359 6.62 -22.99 -5.16
N GLY A 360 6.09 -23.11 -3.95
CA GLY A 360 4.66 -22.97 -3.67
C GLY A 360 4.06 -21.65 -4.16
N MET A 361 4.72 -20.52 -3.86
CA MET A 361 4.29 -19.20 -4.30
C MET A 361 4.30 -19.06 -5.83
N ILE A 362 5.31 -19.60 -6.51
CA ILE A 362 5.36 -19.61 -7.99
C ILE A 362 4.16 -20.39 -8.56
N LEU A 363 3.83 -21.56 -7.99
CA LEU A 363 2.64 -22.31 -8.36
C LEU A 363 1.36 -21.51 -8.10
N GLY A 364 1.26 -20.84 -6.95
CA GLY A 364 0.15 -19.95 -6.61
C GLY A 364 0.03 -18.76 -7.57
N ALA A 365 1.14 -18.22 -8.06
CA ALA A 365 1.17 -17.16 -9.06
C ALA A 365 0.63 -17.65 -10.41
N ILE A 366 1.01 -18.85 -10.83
CA ILE A 366 0.46 -19.50 -12.04
C ILE A 366 -1.06 -19.67 -11.90
N VAL A 367 -1.54 -20.19 -10.77
CA VAL A 367 -2.99 -20.34 -10.50
C VAL A 367 -3.71 -18.99 -10.60
N ASN A 368 -3.12 -17.92 -10.04
CA ASN A 368 -3.68 -16.58 -10.14
C ASN A 368 -3.70 -16.03 -11.58
N LEU A 369 -2.64 -16.26 -12.37
CA LEU A 369 -2.59 -15.86 -13.78
C LEU A 369 -3.61 -16.62 -14.64
N LEU A 370 -3.83 -17.91 -14.35
CA LEU A 370 -4.89 -18.69 -15.00
C LEU A 370 -6.28 -18.12 -14.64
N ASN A 371 -6.51 -17.80 -13.37
CA ASN A 371 -7.76 -17.18 -12.94
C ASN A 371 -7.94 -15.76 -13.51
N GLN A 372 -6.87 -15.04 -13.83
CA GLN A 372 -6.98 -13.72 -14.47
C GLN A 372 -7.66 -13.81 -15.84
N LYS A 373 -7.42 -14.88 -16.62
CA LYS A 373 -8.13 -15.12 -17.90
C LYS A 373 -9.62 -15.30 -17.66
N PHE A 374 -9.99 -16.08 -16.64
CA PHE A 374 -11.38 -16.27 -16.22
C PHE A 374 -12.03 -14.95 -15.75
N TYR A 375 -11.31 -14.16 -14.95
CA TYR A 375 -11.75 -12.85 -14.50
C TYR A 375 -12.04 -11.90 -15.68
N ILE A 376 -11.12 -11.81 -16.66
CA ILE A 376 -11.30 -10.93 -17.82
C ILE A 376 -12.54 -11.33 -18.63
N LYS A 377 -12.78 -12.63 -18.81
CA LYS A 377 -13.99 -13.13 -19.49
C LYS A 377 -15.26 -12.67 -18.76
N LYS A 378 -15.30 -12.80 -17.44
CA LYS A 378 -16.46 -12.40 -16.61
C LYS A 378 -16.60 -10.88 -16.49
N PHE A 379 -15.49 -10.15 -16.50
CA PHE A 379 -15.44 -8.68 -16.55
C PHE A 379 -16.05 -8.14 -17.85
N ARG A 380 -15.69 -8.73 -19.00
CA ARG A 380 -16.29 -8.37 -20.31
C ARG A 380 -17.78 -8.71 -20.35
N ALA A 381 -18.17 -9.88 -19.86
CA ALA A 381 -19.56 -10.30 -19.79
C ALA A 381 -20.42 -9.38 -18.91
N ASN A 382 -19.83 -8.74 -17.89
CA ASN A 382 -20.51 -7.78 -17.01
C ASN A 382 -20.45 -6.32 -17.53
N GLY A 383 -20.21 -6.12 -18.83
CA GLY A 383 -20.15 -4.79 -19.43
C GLY A 383 -18.93 -3.96 -18.99
N ASN A 384 -17.76 -4.58 -18.87
CA ASN A 384 -16.51 -3.97 -18.39
C ASN A 384 -16.58 -3.44 -16.95
N ARG A 385 -17.31 -4.14 -16.08
CA ARG A 385 -17.42 -3.81 -14.64
C ARG A 385 -16.70 -4.83 -13.78
N ALA A 386 -16.07 -4.34 -12.70
CA ALA A 386 -15.39 -5.21 -11.75
C ALA A 386 -16.35 -6.21 -11.12
N VAL A 387 -15.96 -7.49 -11.11
CA VAL A 387 -16.69 -8.59 -10.47
C VAL A 387 -15.82 -9.15 -9.36
N PRO A 388 -15.90 -8.61 -8.13
CA PRO A 388 -15.04 -9.02 -7.03
C PRO A 388 -15.07 -10.54 -6.78
N GLU A 389 -16.24 -11.17 -6.87
CA GLU A 389 -16.44 -12.59 -6.58
C GLU A 389 -15.67 -13.50 -7.56
N ALA A 390 -15.34 -13.02 -8.76
CA ALA A 390 -14.52 -13.74 -9.73
C ALA A 390 -13.03 -13.83 -9.31
N ARG A 391 -12.62 -13.11 -8.26
CA ARG A 391 -11.27 -13.16 -7.68
C ARG A 391 -11.11 -14.23 -6.60
N LEU A 392 -12.20 -14.76 -6.06
CA LEU A 392 -12.20 -15.69 -4.92
C LEU A 392 -11.87 -17.17 -5.25
N PRO A 393 -12.06 -17.72 -6.46
CA PRO A 393 -11.78 -19.14 -6.70
C PRO A 393 -10.34 -19.60 -6.36
N PRO A 394 -9.26 -18.83 -6.66
CA PRO A 394 -7.91 -19.17 -6.20
C PRO A 394 -7.78 -19.21 -4.68
N MET A 395 -8.46 -18.29 -3.98
CA MET A 395 -8.47 -18.24 -2.51
C MET A 395 -9.17 -19.45 -1.89
N MET A 396 -10.24 -19.95 -2.52
CA MET A 396 -10.93 -21.16 -2.07
C MET A 396 -10.00 -22.38 -2.15
N LEU A 397 -9.33 -22.56 -3.28
CA LEU A 397 -8.34 -23.64 -3.46
C LEU A 397 -7.17 -23.45 -2.47
N GLY A 398 -6.60 -22.26 -2.42
CA GLY A 398 -5.48 -21.90 -1.56
C GLY A 398 -5.73 -22.13 -0.09
N SER A 399 -6.96 -21.89 0.39
CA SER A 399 -7.33 -22.07 1.80
C SER A 399 -7.16 -23.51 2.29
N VAL A 400 -7.49 -24.48 1.44
CA VAL A 400 -7.36 -25.91 1.75
C VAL A 400 -5.90 -26.33 1.75
N PHE A 401 -5.14 -25.95 0.71
CA PHE A 401 -3.70 -26.24 0.61
C PHE A 401 -2.88 -25.56 1.70
N PHE A 402 -3.25 -24.34 2.10
CA PHE A 402 -2.59 -23.62 3.19
C PHE A 402 -2.68 -24.41 4.50
N SER A 403 -3.91 -24.79 4.88
CA SER A 403 -4.18 -25.50 6.12
C SER A 403 -3.57 -26.91 6.09
N ALA A 404 -3.74 -27.64 4.97
CA ALA A 404 -3.10 -28.94 4.77
C ALA A 404 -1.58 -28.87 4.87
N GLY A 405 -0.96 -27.83 4.29
CA GLY A 405 0.48 -27.59 4.36
C GLY A 405 1.00 -27.45 5.78
N MET A 406 0.25 -26.76 6.66
CA MET A 406 0.58 -26.62 8.07
C MET A 406 0.56 -27.96 8.82
N PHE A 407 -0.45 -28.81 8.57
CA PHE A 407 -0.49 -30.15 9.18
C PHE A 407 0.63 -31.05 8.66
N ILE A 408 0.89 -31.04 7.34
CA ILE A 408 1.97 -31.82 6.74
C ILE A 408 3.30 -31.39 7.35
N LEU A 409 3.61 -30.08 7.37
CA LEU A 409 4.84 -29.56 7.95
C LEU A 409 5.00 -29.97 9.42
N GLY A 410 3.97 -29.76 10.23
CA GLY A 410 4.01 -30.13 11.66
C GLY A 410 4.31 -31.61 11.91
N TRP A 411 3.55 -32.50 11.29
CA TRP A 411 3.63 -33.94 11.57
C TRP A 411 4.80 -34.64 10.87
N THR A 412 5.40 -34.01 9.86
CA THR A 412 6.57 -34.55 9.14
C THR A 412 7.90 -33.91 9.56
N SER A 413 7.86 -32.98 10.51
CA SER A 413 9.01 -32.36 11.16
C SER A 413 9.99 -33.33 11.85
N PRO A 414 9.54 -34.40 12.55
CA PRO A 414 10.43 -35.30 13.30
C PRO A 414 11.63 -35.84 12.48
N LYS A 415 12.79 -35.99 13.14
CA LYS A 415 14.07 -36.40 12.51
C LYS A 415 13.98 -37.72 11.73
N ASN A 416 13.11 -38.64 12.17
CA ASN A 416 12.92 -39.96 11.57
C ASN A 416 12.21 -39.92 10.21
N ILE A 417 11.59 -38.80 9.84
CA ILE A 417 10.86 -38.64 8.58
C ILE A 417 11.76 -37.98 7.54
N PHE A 418 11.65 -38.43 6.28
CA PHE A 418 12.42 -37.91 5.16
C PHE A 418 12.22 -36.39 5.01
N TRP A 419 13.33 -35.65 4.87
CA TRP A 419 13.34 -34.19 4.92
C TRP A 419 12.49 -33.50 3.84
N LEU A 420 12.20 -34.19 2.74
CA LEU A 420 11.39 -33.64 1.66
C LEU A 420 9.91 -33.50 2.08
N CYS A 421 9.42 -34.33 3.00
CA CYS A 421 8.03 -34.29 3.46
C CYS A 421 7.64 -32.93 4.09
N PRO A 422 8.39 -32.36 5.06
CA PRO A 422 8.08 -31.04 5.60
C PRO A 422 8.28 -29.93 4.56
N VAL A 423 9.20 -30.10 3.60
CA VAL A 423 9.39 -29.15 2.48
C VAL A 423 8.18 -29.14 1.53
N ILE A 424 7.55 -30.30 1.27
CA ILE A 424 6.28 -30.37 0.52
C ILE A 424 5.17 -29.65 1.30
N GLY A 425 5.12 -29.79 2.63
CA GLY A 425 4.24 -29.00 3.49
C GLY A 425 4.46 -27.49 3.34
N ALA A 426 5.72 -27.05 3.36
CA ALA A 426 6.12 -25.66 3.14
C ALA A 426 5.71 -25.15 1.74
N ALA A 427 5.83 -25.98 0.71
CA ALA A 427 5.37 -25.63 -0.65
C ALA A 427 3.85 -25.50 -0.74
N SER A 428 3.10 -26.42 -0.11
CA SER A 428 1.64 -26.31 -0.01
C SER A 428 1.21 -25.04 0.75
N MET A 429 1.92 -24.73 1.84
CA MET A 429 1.73 -23.49 2.60
C MET A 429 2.01 -22.25 1.74
N GLY A 430 3.09 -22.24 0.94
CA GLY A 430 3.43 -21.15 0.03
C GLY A 430 2.40 -20.91 -1.08
N LEU A 431 1.86 -21.99 -1.66
CA LEU A 431 0.77 -21.92 -2.65
C LEU A 431 -0.47 -21.29 -2.05
N GLY A 432 -0.89 -21.78 -0.89
CA GLY A 432 -2.02 -21.24 -0.14
C GLY A 432 -1.79 -19.78 0.24
N PHE A 433 -0.61 -19.46 0.77
CA PHE A 433 -0.23 -18.10 1.15
C PHE A 433 -0.44 -17.13 -0.01
N PHE A 434 0.16 -17.41 -1.17
CA PHE A 434 0.20 -16.48 -2.29
C PHE A 434 -1.19 -16.27 -2.89
N THR A 435 -1.95 -17.35 -3.04
CA THR A 435 -3.31 -17.30 -3.60
C THR A 435 -4.27 -16.54 -2.69
N ILE A 436 -4.27 -16.81 -1.38
CA ILE A 436 -5.11 -16.10 -0.41
C ILE A 436 -4.74 -14.61 -0.36
N PHE A 437 -3.44 -14.31 -0.25
CA PHE A 437 -2.93 -12.95 -0.14
C PHE A 437 -3.33 -12.10 -1.37
N GLN A 438 -3.07 -12.64 -2.57
CA GLN A 438 -3.32 -11.93 -3.81
C GLN A 438 -4.82 -11.79 -4.13
N SER A 439 -5.62 -12.82 -3.89
CA SER A 439 -7.08 -12.74 -4.07
C SER A 439 -7.71 -11.75 -3.09
N SER A 440 -7.24 -11.70 -1.84
CA SER A 440 -7.74 -10.78 -0.82
C SER A 440 -7.51 -9.31 -1.21
N LEU A 441 -6.30 -8.97 -1.66
CA LEU A 441 -5.99 -7.62 -2.14
C LEU A 441 -6.86 -7.21 -3.33
N ASN A 442 -6.96 -8.07 -4.35
CA ASN A 442 -7.78 -7.78 -5.54
C ASN A 442 -9.27 -7.66 -5.18
N TYR A 443 -9.76 -8.52 -4.29
CA TYR A 443 -11.14 -8.48 -3.83
C TYR A 443 -11.46 -7.19 -3.07
N LEU A 444 -10.57 -6.70 -2.21
CA LEU A 444 -10.74 -5.42 -1.51
C LEU A 444 -10.77 -4.24 -2.49
N VAL A 445 -9.88 -4.22 -3.48
CA VAL A 445 -9.84 -3.18 -4.53
C VAL A 445 -11.12 -3.16 -5.34
N ASP A 446 -11.57 -4.33 -5.80
CA ASP A 446 -12.76 -4.45 -6.64
C ASP A 446 -14.06 -4.21 -5.82
N THR A 447 -14.07 -4.54 -4.52
CA THR A 447 -15.24 -4.32 -3.65
C THR A 447 -15.38 -2.85 -3.24
N PHE A 448 -14.27 -2.18 -2.90
CA PHE A 448 -14.25 -0.80 -2.44
C PHE A 448 -13.69 0.13 -3.51
N THR A 449 -14.19 0.07 -4.75
CA THR A 449 -13.67 0.84 -5.90
C THR A 449 -13.36 2.31 -5.60
N ARG A 450 -14.27 3.03 -4.94
CA ARG A 450 -14.11 4.45 -4.55
C ARG A 450 -13.13 4.68 -3.38
N PHE A 451 -12.93 3.67 -2.55
CA PHE A 451 -12.16 3.74 -1.30
C PHE A 451 -11.04 2.68 -1.24
N SER A 452 -10.53 2.26 -2.39
CA SER A 452 -9.63 1.11 -2.55
C SER A 452 -8.30 1.33 -1.84
N ALA A 453 -7.75 2.55 -1.94
CA ALA A 453 -6.52 2.94 -1.24
C ALA A 453 -6.67 2.80 0.30
N SER A 454 -7.80 3.24 0.87
CA SER A 454 -8.05 3.11 2.31
C SER A 454 -8.26 1.65 2.74
N ALA A 455 -8.89 0.82 1.91
CA ALA A 455 -9.06 -0.61 2.18
C ALA A 455 -7.71 -1.37 2.13
N ILE A 456 -6.84 -1.04 1.17
CA ILE A 456 -5.49 -1.60 1.10
C ILE A 456 -4.66 -1.13 2.31
N ALA A 457 -4.76 0.15 2.68
CA ALA A 457 -4.00 0.70 3.81
C ALA A 457 -4.32 -0.04 5.12
N VAL A 458 -5.60 -0.26 5.43
CA VAL A 458 -5.96 -0.98 6.67
C VAL A 458 -5.59 -2.46 6.63
N ASN A 459 -5.69 -3.10 5.45
CA ASN A 459 -5.21 -4.46 5.27
C ASN A 459 -3.71 -4.56 5.51
N THR A 460 -2.92 -3.62 4.95
CA THR A 460 -1.48 -3.53 5.18
C THR A 460 -1.15 -3.29 6.65
N PHE A 461 -1.87 -2.40 7.32
CA PHE A 461 -1.69 -2.12 8.74
C PHE A 461 -1.94 -3.35 9.63
N LEU A 462 -3.09 -4.02 9.45
CA LEU A 462 -3.43 -5.23 10.21
C LEU A 462 -2.43 -6.37 9.92
N ARG A 463 -2.02 -6.49 8.65
CA ARG A 463 -1.02 -7.45 8.21
C ARG A 463 0.33 -7.22 8.88
N SER A 464 0.77 -5.97 8.97
CA SER A 464 2.01 -5.58 9.65
C SER A 464 1.96 -5.87 11.16
N ILE A 465 0.80 -5.69 11.79
CA ILE A 465 0.62 -6.09 13.21
C ILE A 465 0.81 -7.59 13.38
N PHE A 466 0.17 -8.41 12.53
CA PHE A 466 0.31 -9.87 12.60
C PHE A 466 1.75 -10.30 12.30
N GLY A 467 2.34 -9.77 11.23
CA GLY A 467 3.73 -10.04 10.86
C GLY A 467 4.74 -9.65 11.95
N GLY A 468 4.52 -8.52 12.64
CA GLY A 468 5.38 -8.09 13.74
C GLY A 468 5.14 -8.86 15.05
N THR A 469 3.91 -9.27 15.33
CA THR A 469 3.57 -9.90 16.62
C THR A 469 3.84 -11.40 16.63
N PHE A 470 3.59 -12.10 15.52
CA PHE A 470 3.69 -13.56 15.45
C PHE A 470 5.10 -14.10 15.76
N PRO A 471 6.19 -13.50 15.25
CA PRO A 471 7.55 -13.92 15.59
C PRO A 471 7.86 -13.86 17.09
N LEU A 472 7.26 -12.92 17.84
CA LEU A 472 7.59 -12.69 19.26
C LEU A 472 7.24 -13.88 20.15
N PHE A 473 6.16 -14.59 19.84
CA PHE A 473 5.74 -15.78 20.59
C PHE A 473 6.10 -17.09 19.89
N ALA A 474 6.52 -17.05 18.62
CA ALA A 474 6.76 -18.23 17.79
C ALA A 474 7.74 -19.20 18.43
N THR A 475 8.95 -18.75 18.79
CA THR A 475 9.98 -19.64 19.37
C THR A 475 9.48 -20.32 20.65
N ILE A 476 8.81 -19.58 21.53
CA ILE A 476 8.27 -20.11 22.79
C ILE A 476 7.20 -21.17 22.51
N MET A 477 6.28 -20.88 21.60
CA MET A 477 5.20 -21.78 21.21
C MET A 477 5.74 -23.09 20.65
N TYR A 478 6.69 -23.01 19.71
CA TYR A 478 7.27 -24.19 19.06
C TYR A 478 8.11 -25.04 20.02
N ARG A 479 8.90 -24.42 20.91
CA ARG A 479 9.69 -25.17 21.90
C ARG A 479 8.83 -25.80 23.01
N ARG A 480 7.76 -25.14 23.47
CA ARG A 480 6.92 -25.67 24.56
C ARG A 480 5.87 -26.68 24.10
N MET A 481 5.24 -26.45 22.94
CA MET A 481 4.20 -27.34 22.42
C MET A 481 4.78 -28.46 21.56
N GLY A 482 6.00 -28.28 21.05
CA GLY A 482 6.57 -29.09 19.99
C GLY A 482 6.07 -28.66 18.61
N VAL A 483 6.90 -28.90 17.59
CA VAL A 483 6.62 -28.53 16.19
C VAL A 483 5.29 -29.10 15.66
N PRO A 484 4.91 -30.37 15.95
CA PRO A 484 3.66 -30.94 15.43
C PRO A 484 2.41 -30.23 15.95
N TRP A 485 2.33 -29.98 17.26
CA TRP A 485 1.18 -29.36 17.88
C TRP A 485 1.12 -27.84 17.62
N ALA A 486 2.27 -27.16 17.62
CA ALA A 486 2.33 -25.75 17.27
C ALA A 486 1.80 -25.49 15.84
N SER A 487 2.26 -26.29 14.87
CA SER A 487 1.81 -26.18 13.48
C SER A 487 0.34 -26.62 13.30
N SER A 488 -0.10 -27.64 14.05
CA SER A 488 -1.51 -28.09 14.02
C SER A 488 -2.46 -27.05 14.60
N LEU A 489 -2.11 -26.37 15.69
CA LEU A 489 -2.90 -25.28 16.27
C LEU A 489 -3.14 -24.18 15.22
N LEU A 490 -2.08 -23.73 14.56
CA LEU A 490 -2.17 -22.74 13.50
C LEU A 490 -2.95 -23.28 12.28
N GLY A 491 -2.81 -24.56 11.96
CA GLY A 491 -3.60 -25.25 10.94
C GLY A 491 -5.10 -25.29 11.25
N PHE A 492 -5.49 -25.52 12.50
CA PHE A 492 -6.90 -25.47 12.93
C PHE A 492 -7.48 -24.06 12.84
N VAL A 493 -6.71 -23.04 13.20
CA VAL A 493 -7.12 -21.64 13.00
C VAL A 493 -7.26 -21.35 11.51
N GLY A 494 -6.33 -21.81 10.67
CA GLY A 494 -6.44 -21.72 9.21
C GLY A 494 -7.70 -22.40 8.68
N MET A 495 -8.03 -23.58 9.20
CA MET A 495 -9.23 -24.34 8.84
C MET A 495 -10.52 -23.58 9.20
N ALA A 496 -10.56 -22.91 10.35
CA ALA A 496 -11.68 -22.07 10.74
C ALA A 496 -11.89 -20.85 9.82
N LEU A 497 -10.85 -20.42 9.10
CA LEU A 497 -10.92 -19.32 8.13
C LEU A 497 -11.27 -19.78 6.69
N ILE A 498 -11.24 -21.09 6.41
CA ILE A 498 -11.60 -21.68 5.10
C ILE A 498 -13.01 -21.25 4.64
N PRO A 499 -14.06 -21.20 5.49
CA PRO A 499 -15.40 -20.84 5.04
C PRO A 499 -15.54 -19.41 4.50
N ILE A 500 -14.64 -18.49 4.89
CA ILE A 500 -14.71 -17.07 4.53
C ILE A 500 -14.82 -16.86 3.00
N PRO A 501 -13.88 -17.34 2.16
CA PRO A 501 -13.98 -17.17 0.72
C PRO A 501 -15.22 -17.84 0.10
N PHE A 502 -15.70 -18.96 0.65
CA PHE A 502 -16.91 -19.65 0.16
C PHE A 502 -18.16 -18.82 0.45
N VAL A 503 -18.29 -18.31 1.69
CA VAL A 503 -19.39 -17.45 2.10
C VAL A 503 -19.40 -16.15 1.29
N LEU A 504 -18.25 -15.53 1.07
CA LEU A 504 -18.15 -14.32 0.26
C LEU A 504 -18.41 -14.57 -1.23
N TYR A 505 -18.15 -15.78 -1.74
CA TYR A 505 -18.47 -16.13 -3.12
C TYR A 505 -19.98 -16.25 -3.35
N VAL A 506 -20.70 -16.88 -2.41
CA VAL A 506 -22.15 -17.10 -2.51
C VAL A 506 -22.95 -15.87 -2.07
N TYR A 507 -22.62 -15.29 -0.91
CA TYR A 507 -23.38 -14.21 -0.27
C TYR A 507 -22.78 -12.82 -0.49
N GLY A 508 -21.59 -12.71 -1.10
CA GLY A 508 -20.89 -11.44 -1.36
C GLY A 508 -21.76 -10.35 -1.97
N PRO A 509 -22.53 -10.62 -3.04
CA PRO A 509 -23.41 -9.62 -3.66
C PRO A 509 -24.46 -9.07 -2.68
N GLY A 510 -25.06 -9.95 -1.85
CA GLY A 510 -26.07 -9.57 -0.86
C GLY A 510 -25.49 -8.75 0.30
N ILE A 511 -24.30 -9.12 0.79
CA ILE A 511 -23.62 -8.39 1.88
C ILE A 511 -23.14 -7.02 1.37
N ARG A 512 -22.65 -6.93 0.12
CA ARG A 512 -22.22 -5.67 -0.50
C ARG A 512 -23.40 -4.73 -0.77
N ALA A 513 -24.54 -5.25 -1.19
CA ALA A 513 -25.75 -4.44 -1.41
C ALA A 513 -26.25 -3.76 -0.13
N ARG A 514 -25.97 -4.31 1.05
CA ARG A 514 -26.36 -3.75 2.36
C ARG A 514 -25.31 -2.80 2.96
N GLY A 515 -24.07 -2.82 2.49
CA GLY A 515 -22.97 -2.05 3.06
C GLY A 515 -22.89 -0.61 2.54
N LYS A 516 -22.96 0.40 3.43
CA LYS A 516 -22.87 1.83 3.06
C LYS A 516 -21.62 2.18 2.22
N TRP A 517 -20.49 1.50 2.47
CA TRP A 517 -19.20 1.75 1.79
C TRP A 517 -18.99 0.91 0.53
N SER A 518 -19.69 -0.22 0.40
CA SER A 518 -19.55 -1.18 -0.72
C SER A 518 -20.71 -1.14 -1.71
N GLN A 519 -21.79 -0.42 -1.38
CA GLN A 519 -22.96 -0.19 -2.23
C GLN A 519 -22.64 0.41 -3.62
N PRO A 520 -21.71 1.37 -3.78
CA PRO A 520 -21.38 1.91 -5.10
C PRO A 520 -20.85 0.86 -6.08
N SER A 521 -20.24 -0.20 -5.56
CA SER A 521 -19.77 -1.32 -6.38
C SER A 521 -20.90 -2.34 -6.66
N ALA A 522 -21.98 -2.36 -5.86
CA ALA A 522 -23.08 -3.32 -5.96
C ALA A 522 -24.26 -2.81 -6.81
N HIS A 523 -24.58 -1.52 -6.72
CA HIS A 523 -25.58 -0.86 -7.55
C HIS A 523 -24.87 0.06 -8.53
N GLY A 524 -24.68 -0.41 -9.77
CA GLY A 524 -24.28 0.49 -10.85
C GLY A 524 -25.29 1.64 -10.91
N HIS A 525 -24.80 2.88 -10.77
CA HIS A 525 -25.56 4.13 -10.70
C HIS A 525 -27.04 4.02 -11.12
N LYS A 526 -27.93 3.62 -10.21
CA LYS A 526 -29.26 4.23 -10.23
C LYS A 526 -29.02 5.65 -9.77
N LYS A 527 -29.37 6.62 -10.61
CA LYS A 527 -29.46 8.03 -10.22
C LYS A 527 -30.05 8.07 -8.80
N PRO A 528 -29.43 8.76 -7.84
CA PRO A 528 -30.11 8.94 -6.56
C PRO A 528 -31.48 9.51 -6.89
N ALA A 529 -32.55 8.85 -6.42
CA ALA A 529 -33.84 9.48 -6.35
C ALA A 529 -33.64 10.66 -5.39
N ILE A 530 -33.34 11.81 -5.96
CA ILE A 530 -33.31 13.08 -5.25
C ILE A 530 -34.74 13.23 -4.74
N LYS A 531 -34.95 13.01 -3.44
CA LYS A 531 -36.11 13.58 -2.77
C LYS A 531 -36.00 15.07 -3.01
N SER A 532 -36.93 15.60 -3.79
CA SER A 532 -37.08 17.03 -4.08
C SER A 532 -37.13 17.78 -2.74
N GLY A 533 -36.05 18.51 -2.42
CA GLY A 533 -35.97 19.27 -1.18
C GLY A 533 -34.65 20.02 -0.94
N GLU A 534 -33.50 19.50 -1.37
CA GLU A 534 -32.19 20.14 -1.12
C GLU A 534 -31.39 20.32 -2.41
N SER A 535 -31.78 21.33 -3.19
CA SER A 535 -31.05 21.75 -4.40
C SER A 535 -30.01 22.81 -4.04
N GLY A 536 -28.73 22.47 -4.15
CA GLY A 536 -27.65 23.46 -4.15
C GLY A 536 -26.21 22.92 -4.24
N LEU A 537 -25.90 21.77 -3.62
CA LEU A 537 -24.49 21.41 -3.35
C LEU A 537 -23.96 20.12 -4.03
N ILE A 538 -24.77 19.44 -4.85
CA ILE A 538 -24.39 18.11 -5.40
C ILE A 538 -24.23 18.11 -6.94
N LYS A 539 -24.33 19.27 -7.60
CA LYS A 539 -24.29 19.35 -9.08
C LYS A 539 -22.90 19.27 -9.73
N MET A 540 -21.79 19.07 -9.01
CA MET A 540 -20.45 19.31 -9.56
C MET A 540 -19.49 18.09 -9.65
N CYS A 541 -19.93 16.86 -9.39
CA CYS A 541 -19.05 15.67 -9.47
C CYS A 541 -19.38 14.67 -10.59
N LEU A 542 -20.28 14.98 -11.51
CA LEU A 542 -20.67 14.07 -12.58
C LEU A 542 -20.91 14.90 -13.83
N TYR A 543 -19.91 15.02 -14.72
CA TYR A 543 -20.05 15.04 -16.18
C TYR A 543 -18.65 15.19 -16.80
N HIS A 544 -18.12 14.09 -17.35
CA HIS A 544 -17.46 13.99 -18.67
C HIS A 544 -16.45 12.84 -18.72
N ASN A 545 -16.90 11.72 -19.29
CA ASN A 545 -16.20 10.98 -20.35
C ASN A 545 -17.04 9.77 -20.76
N CYS A 546 -17.92 9.98 -21.73
CA CYS A 546 -18.54 8.92 -22.51
C CYS A 546 -18.78 9.49 -23.91
N PRO A 547 -17.92 9.21 -24.90
CA PRO A 547 -18.28 9.38 -26.29
C PRO A 547 -19.09 8.13 -26.69
N LEU A 548 -20.40 8.30 -26.76
CA LEU A 548 -21.25 7.51 -27.65
C LEU A 548 -20.91 7.96 -29.08
N HIS A 549 -20.44 7.05 -29.92
CA HIS A 549 -20.56 7.19 -31.37
C HIS A 549 -21.23 5.94 -31.93
N HIS A 550 -22.08 6.24 -32.92
CA HIS A 550 -22.96 5.41 -33.75
C HIS A 550 -22.48 3.99 -34.10
#